data_AF-A0A952FER8-F1
#
_entry.id   AF-A0A952FER8-F1
#
_cell.length_a   1.000
_cell.length_b   1.000
_cell.length_c   1.000
_cell.angle_alpha   90.00
_cell.angle_beta   90.00
_cell.angle_gamma   90.00
#
_symmetry.space_group_name_H-M   'P 1'
#
loop_
_entity.id
_entity.type
_entity.pdbx_description
1 polymer ?
#
loop_
_entity_poly.entity_id
_entity_poly.type
_entity_poly.pdbx_seq_one_letter_code
_entity_poly.pdbx_strand_id
1 'polypeptide(L)'
;PTDCAVRDAYAARLLNATTAESRSSGVKLPASPADMMLRIVNQMVDGYLELRRELTRQLDHWQSELLRPGTRFTNWSSVLDARLAMHQLDEICEDQRSAVQDWIDSIETWPEGGTPAALRERELLKVRSRDVLEHIERVVHHVRRMEQSAETAVQMHFSAQSNRTNDIMRTLTALTAIFLPLNLITGFFGMNFEFMPFIHTPTGFWLTFGFMILLVIVVVTVFWRKQYLARTRR
;
A
#
# COMPACT_ATOMS: atom_id res chain seq x y z
N PRO A 1 19.26 54.32 23.39
CA PRO A 1 20.07 54.47 22.17
C PRO A 1 20.80 53.17 21.82
N THR A 2 20.19 52.32 20.97
CA THR A 2 20.79 51.35 20.02
C THR A 2 19.66 50.58 19.30
N ASP A 3 18.66 51.28 18.75
CA ASP A 3 17.48 50.63 18.12
C ASP A 3 17.17 51.11 16.69
N CYS A 4 17.93 52.08 16.16
CA CYS A 4 17.71 52.54 14.78
C CYS A 4 18.40 51.65 13.74
N ALA A 5 19.60 51.13 14.01
CA ALA A 5 20.38 50.40 13.01
C ALA A 5 19.70 49.10 12.56
N VAL A 6 19.05 48.38 13.48
CA VAL A 6 18.34 47.13 13.16
C VAL A 6 17.05 47.43 12.39
N ARG A 7 16.31 48.46 12.81
CA ARG A 7 15.09 48.89 12.12
C ARG A 7 15.38 49.36 10.70
N ASP A 8 16.42 50.14 10.51
CA ASP A 8 16.80 50.69 9.21
C ASP A 8 17.38 49.59 8.29
N ALA A 9 18.10 48.60 8.86
CA ALA A 9 18.53 47.42 8.11
C ALA A 9 17.35 46.52 7.69
N TYR A 10 16.33 46.38 8.53
CA TYR A 10 15.12 45.61 8.21
C TYR A 10 14.26 46.34 7.18
N ALA A 11 14.09 47.66 7.30
CA ALA A 11 13.39 48.49 6.33
C ALA A 11 14.10 48.49 4.97
N ALA A 12 15.43 48.58 4.95
CA ALA A 12 16.22 48.48 3.74
C ALA A 12 16.12 47.09 3.08
N ARG A 13 16.09 46.00 3.87
CA ARG A 13 15.84 44.65 3.34
C ARG A 13 14.43 44.50 2.77
N LEU A 14 13.42 45.07 3.42
CA LEU A 14 12.03 45.00 2.94
C LEU A 14 11.83 45.79 1.64
N LEU A 15 12.42 46.99 1.54
CA LEU A 15 12.40 47.82 0.33
C LEU A 15 13.24 47.20 -0.80
N ASN A 16 14.36 46.56 -0.46
CA ASN A 16 15.15 45.85 -1.45
C ASN A 16 14.47 44.55 -1.91
N ALA A 17 13.74 43.85 -1.04
CA ALA A 17 12.93 42.69 -1.40
C ALA A 17 11.80 43.07 -2.36
N THR A 18 11.11 44.18 -2.13
CA THR A 18 10.07 44.67 -3.07
C THR A 18 10.66 45.13 -4.41
N THR A 19 11.89 45.66 -4.45
CA THR A 19 12.57 45.96 -5.72
C THR A 19 13.18 44.74 -6.42
N ALA A 20 13.56 43.69 -5.69
CA ALA A 20 14.10 42.45 -6.24
C ALA A 20 12.98 41.54 -6.80
N GLU A 21 11.79 41.55 -6.19
CA GLU A 21 10.60 40.84 -6.70
C GLU A 21 9.99 41.50 -7.96
N SER A 22 10.39 42.72 -8.30
CA SER A 22 10.02 43.35 -9.58
C SER A 22 10.63 42.63 -10.81
N ARG A 23 11.48 41.61 -10.62
CA ARG A 23 12.11 40.84 -11.72
C ARG A 23 11.84 39.33 -11.67
N SER A 24 10.96 38.84 -10.80
CA SER A 24 10.47 37.46 -10.85
C SER A 24 9.09 37.38 -11.53
N SER A 25 9.11 37.12 -12.83
CA SER A 25 8.04 36.43 -13.58
C SER A 25 6.58 36.80 -13.25
N GLY A 26 6.07 37.86 -13.87
CA GLY A 26 4.69 37.90 -14.40
C GLY A 26 3.52 37.61 -13.45
N VAL A 27 3.60 37.92 -12.16
CA VAL A 27 2.43 37.82 -11.26
C VAL A 27 1.44 38.93 -11.60
N LYS A 28 0.57 38.68 -12.60
CA LYS A 28 -0.57 39.54 -12.89
C LYS A 28 -1.46 39.59 -11.65
N LEU A 29 -1.71 40.80 -11.15
CA LEU A 29 -2.69 41.09 -10.11
C LEU A 29 -4.03 40.43 -10.47
N PRO A 30 -4.77 39.91 -9.48
CA PRO A 30 -6.06 39.29 -9.73
C PRO A 30 -7.04 40.32 -10.31
N ALA A 31 -7.78 39.91 -11.33
CA ALA A 31 -8.72 40.80 -12.01
C ALA A 31 -9.98 41.08 -11.18
N SER A 32 -10.37 40.13 -10.32
CA SER A 32 -11.56 40.23 -9.46
C SER A 32 -11.44 39.35 -8.21
N PRO A 33 -12.33 39.51 -7.21
CA PRO A 33 -12.37 38.64 -6.04
C PRO A 33 -12.51 37.16 -6.40
N ALA A 34 -13.26 36.84 -7.45
CA ALA A 34 -13.40 35.48 -7.97
C ALA A 34 -12.06 34.92 -8.51
N ASP A 35 -11.29 35.72 -9.26
CA ASP A 35 -9.95 35.32 -9.72
C ASP A 35 -8.99 35.13 -8.53
N MET A 36 -9.08 35.97 -7.49
CA MET A 36 -8.29 35.79 -6.27
C MET A 36 -8.64 34.49 -5.55
N MET A 37 -9.94 34.20 -5.35
CA MET A 37 -10.41 32.96 -4.74
C MET A 37 -9.87 31.74 -5.48
N LEU A 38 -10.01 31.71 -6.82
CA LEU A 38 -9.52 30.59 -7.62
C LEU A 38 -8.00 30.41 -7.52
N ARG A 39 -7.22 31.48 -7.37
CA ARG A 39 -5.76 31.37 -7.16
C ARG A 39 -5.42 30.77 -5.80
N ILE A 40 -6.16 31.13 -4.75
CA ILE A 40 -5.99 30.54 -3.42
C ILE A 40 -6.35 29.05 -3.46
N VAL A 41 -7.48 28.69 -4.09
CA VAL A 41 -7.89 27.28 -4.25
C VAL A 41 -6.84 26.52 -5.05
N ASN A 42 -6.33 27.06 -6.16
CA ASN A 42 -5.27 26.41 -6.93
C ASN A 42 -4.03 26.13 -6.08
N GLN A 43 -3.59 27.11 -5.28
CA GLN A 43 -2.44 26.94 -4.38
C GLN A 43 -2.68 25.88 -3.30
N MET A 44 -3.91 25.74 -2.81
CA MET A 44 -4.29 24.66 -1.90
C MET A 44 -4.25 23.30 -2.59
N VAL A 45 -4.78 23.21 -3.82
CA VAL A 45 -4.76 21.98 -4.62
C VAL A 45 -3.34 21.55 -4.98
N ASP A 46 -2.45 22.49 -5.27
CA ASP A 46 -1.03 22.23 -5.47
C ASP A 46 -0.38 21.61 -4.22
N GLY A 47 -0.85 21.96 -3.02
CA GLY A 47 -0.45 21.32 -1.76
C GLY A 47 -0.82 19.84 -1.70
N TYR A 48 -1.98 19.44 -2.24
CA TYR A 48 -2.39 18.03 -2.31
C TYR A 48 -1.50 17.21 -3.25
N LEU A 49 -0.96 17.81 -4.31
CA LEU A 49 -0.03 17.13 -5.21
C LEU A 49 1.28 16.75 -4.51
N GLU A 50 1.76 17.60 -3.59
CA GLU A 50 2.94 17.32 -2.79
C GLU A 50 2.64 16.26 -1.71
N LEU A 51 1.51 16.38 -1.01
CA LEU A 51 1.07 15.37 -0.05
C LEU A 51 0.94 13.98 -0.71
N ARG A 52 0.36 13.93 -1.92
CA ARG A 52 0.26 12.71 -2.72
C ARG A 52 1.63 12.07 -2.95
N ARG A 53 2.66 12.85 -3.31
CA ARG A 53 4.03 12.33 -3.55
C ARG A 53 4.61 11.69 -2.29
N GLU A 54 4.40 12.34 -1.15
CA GLU A 54 4.86 11.82 0.13
C GLU A 54 4.13 10.52 0.52
N LEU A 55 2.81 10.49 0.39
CA LEU A 55 2.02 9.27 0.62
C LEU A 55 2.42 8.13 -0.32
N THR A 56 2.76 8.43 -1.58
CA THR A 56 3.28 7.41 -2.52
C THR A 56 4.58 6.80 -2.02
N ARG A 57 5.54 7.61 -1.57
CA ARG A 57 6.80 7.09 -1.01
C ARG A 57 6.57 6.22 0.22
N GLN A 58 5.68 6.64 1.12
CA GLN A 58 5.35 5.87 2.31
C GLN A 58 4.70 4.54 1.94
N LEU A 59 3.76 4.53 0.99
CA LEU A 59 3.14 3.29 0.55
C LEU A 59 4.18 2.35 -0.09
N ASP A 60 5.01 2.85 -1.00
CA ASP A 60 6.05 2.05 -1.66
C ASP A 60 7.00 1.41 -0.64
N HIS A 61 7.37 2.17 0.41
CA HIS A 61 8.17 1.66 1.52
C HIS A 61 7.47 0.49 2.22
N TRP A 62 6.21 0.67 2.64
CA TRP A 62 5.47 -0.36 3.36
C TRP A 62 5.15 -1.59 2.50
N GLN A 63 4.85 -1.41 1.22
CA GLN A 63 4.66 -2.51 0.28
C GLN A 63 5.94 -3.34 0.14
N SER A 64 7.09 -2.67 0.05
CA SER A 64 8.38 -3.37 0.01
C SER A 64 8.61 -4.19 1.30
N GLU A 65 8.24 -3.64 2.46
CA GLU A 65 8.44 -4.31 3.75
C GLU A 65 7.46 -5.47 3.97
N LEU A 66 6.19 -5.31 3.57
CA LEU A 66 5.15 -6.35 3.60
C LEU A 66 5.54 -7.58 2.79
N LEU A 67 6.23 -7.37 1.66
CA LEU A 67 6.62 -8.41 0.72
C LEU A 67 8.06 -8.92 0.94
N ARG A 68 8.79 -8.42 1.95
CA ARG A 68 10.15 -8.89 2.23
C ARG A 68 10.14 -10.36 2.65
N PRO A 69 10.85 -11.25 1.92
CA PRO A 69 10.95 -12.64 2.29
C PRO A 69 11.78 -12.80 3.58
N GLY A 70 11.33 -13.66 4.48
CA GLY A 70 12.08 -14.05 5.69
C GLY A 70 11.85 -13.18 6.92
N THR A 71 11.24 -12.00 6.81
CA THR A 71 10.89 -11.14 7.95
C THR A 71 9.42 -11.29 8.34
N ARG A 72 9.12 -11.28 9.64
CA ARG A 72 7.73 -11.20 10.13
C ARG A 72 7.34 -9.72 10.18
N PHE A 73 6.39 -9.33 9.34
CA PHE A 73 5.85 -7.98 9.37
C PHE A 73 5.04 -7.74 10.66
N THR A 74 5.33 -6.66 11.37
CA THR A 74 4.67 -6.31 12.65
C THR A 74 3.99 -4.94 12.64
N ASN A 75 4.39 -4.04 11.75
CA ASN A 75 4.02 -2.63 11.79
C ASN A 75 2.70 -2.34 11.04
N TRP A 76 1.65 -3.11 11.36
CA TRP A 76 0.33 -2.96 10.74
C TRP A 76 -0.32 -1.60 10.99
N SER A 77 -0.03 -0.98 12.14
CA SER A 77 -0.51 0.37 12.45
C SER A 77 -0.05 1.37 11.40
N SER A 78 1.22 1.35 11.01
CA SER A 78 1.76 2.31 10.03
C SER A 78 1.17 2.13 8.62
N VAL A 79 0.84 0.90 8.24
CA VAL A 79 0.13 0.62 6.97
C VAL A 79 -1.30 1.15 7.03
N LEU A 80 -1.98 0.94 8.15
CA LEU A 80 -3.33 1.44 8.37
C LEU A 80 -3.36 2.97 8.42
N ASP A 81 -2.40 3.60 9.09
CA ASP A 81 -2.27 5.05 9.19
C ASP A 81 -2.05 5.68 7.80
N ALA A 82 -1.16 5.09 6.98
CA ALA A 82 -0.96 5.54 5.60
C ALA A 82 -2.24 5.41 4.76
N ARG A 83 -2.99 4.31 4.93
CA ARG A 83 -4.27 4.09 4.24
C ARG A 83 -5.34 5.10 4.70
N LEU A 84 -5.43 5.38 6.00
CA LEU A 84 -6.36 6.38 6.54
C LEU A 84 -6.04 7.78 6.03
N ALA A 85 -4.75 8.14 5.94
CA ALA A 85 -4.32 9.41 5.38
C ALA A 85 -4.67 9.54 3.88
N MET A 86 -4.56 8.45 3.12
CA MET A 86 -4.99 8.40 1.71
C MET A 86 -6.51 8.57 1.58
N HIS A 87 -7.29 7.85 2.38
CA HIS A 87 -8.75 7.96 2.37
C HIS A 87 -9.20 9.39 2.71
N GLN A 88 -8.59 10.00 3.73
CA GLN A 88 -8.88 11.38 4.11
C GLN A 88 -8.56 12.36 2.98
N LEU A 89 -7.49 12.12 2.22
CA LEU A 89 -7.17 12.92 1.04
C LEU A 89 -8.20 12.72 -0.09
N ASP A 90 -8.69 11.49 -0.31
CA ASP A 90 -9.75 11.21 -1.30
C ASP A 90 -11.04 11.95 -0.94
N GLU A 91 -11.49 11.86 0.32
CA GLU A 91 -12.71 12.53 0.80
C GLU A 91 -12.63 14.06 0.62
N ILE A 92 -11.53 14.68 1.07
CA ILE A 92 -11.33 16.12 0.93
C ILE A 92 -11.33 16.53 -0.56
N CYS A 93 -10.69 15.74 -1.42
CA CYS A 93 -10.62 16.05 -2.85
C CYS A 93 -11.98 15.86 -3.55
N GLU A 94 -12.76 14.84 -3.20
CA GLU A 94 -14.11 14.65 -3.77
C GLU A 94 -15.08 15.76 -3.36
N ASP A 95 -15.06 16.18 -2.09
CA ASP A 95 -15.88 17.30 -1.61
C ASP A 95 -15.50 18.60 -2.34
N GLN A 96 -14.20 18.86 -2.53
CA GLN A 96 -13.74 20.01 -3.29
C GLN A 96 -14.05 19.91 -4.78
N ARG A 97 -13.99 18.72 -5.37
CA ARG A 97 -14.39 18.48 -6.75
C ARG A 97 -15.84 18.88 -6.95
N SER A 98 -16.73 18.46 -6.04
CA SER A 98 -18.15 18.84 -6.06
C SER A 98 -18.31 20.35 -5.92
N ALA A 99 -17.63 20.99 -4.95
CA ALA A 99 -17.74 22.43 -4.75
C ALA A 99 -17.24 23.26 -5.94
N VAL A 100 -16.15 22.84 -6.60
CA VAL A 100 -15.62 23.50 -7.80
C VAL A 100 -16.54 23.27 -9.00
N GLN A 101 -17.15 22.09 -9.11
CA GLN A 101 -18.15 21.81 -10.15
C GLN A 101 -19.38 22.71 -9.97
N ASP A 102 -19.92 22.80 -8.76
CA ASP A 102 -21.05 23.68 -8.44
C ASP A 102 -20.70 25.16 -8.72
N TRP A 103 -19.46 25.57 -8.44
CA TRP A 103 -18.95 26.89 -8.79
C TRP A 103 -18.91 27.13 -10.30
N ILE A 104 -18.41 26.17 -11.08
CA ILE A 104 -18.39 26.24 -12.56
C ILE A 104 -19.81 26.41 -13.08
N ASP A 105 -20.74 25.59 -12.62
CA ASP A 105 -22.14 25.63 -13.02
C ASP A 105 -22.78 26.97 -12.63
N SER A 106 -22.42 27.52 -11.46
CA SER A 106 -22.89 28.84 -11.04
C SER A 106 -22.41 29.96 -11.97
N ILE A 107 -21.16 29.93 -12.46
CA ILE A 107 -20.63 30.91 -13.41
C ILE A 107 -21.38 30.84 -14.75
N GLU A 108 -21.90 29.67 -15.12
CA GLU A 108 -22.72 29.51 -16.33
C GLU A 108 -24.07 30.22 -16.23
N THR A 109 -24.60 30.41 -15.02
CA THR A 109 -25.85 31.14 -14.79
C THR A 109 -25.70 32.66 -14.66
N TRP A 110 -24.47 33.18 -14.58
CA TRP A 110 -24.23 34.62 -14.43
C TRP A 110 -24.75 35.42 -15.63
N PRO A 111 -25.29 36.64 -15.40
CA PRO A 111 -25.76 37.51 -16.48
C PRO A 111 -24.67 37.73 -17.54
N GLU A 112 -25.04 37.69 -18.82
CA GLU A 112 -24.14 38.08 -19.89
C GLU A 112 -23.79 39.56 -19.74
N GLY A 113 -22.59 39.84 -19.25
CA GLY A 113 -22.11 41.21 -19.12
C GLY A 113 -22.12 41.88 -20.49
N GLY A 114 -22.80 43.02 -20.62
CA GLY A 114 -22.97 43.73 -21.89
C GLY A 114 -21.68 44.30 -22.51
N THR A 115 -20.50 44.05 -21.92
CA THR A 115 -19.21 44.54 -22.42
C THR A 115 -18.28 43.38 -22.83
N PRO A 116 -17.47 43.52 -23.89
CA PRO A 116 -16.49 42.51 -24.29
C PRO A 116 -15.47 42.16 -23.20
N ALA A 117 -15.17 43.10 -22.30
CA ALA A 117 -14.27 42.88 -21.17
C ALA A 117 -14.87 41.93 -20.12
N ALA A 118 -16.15 42.10 -19.77
CA ALA A 118 -16.85 41.23 -18.83
C ALA A 118 -17.01 39.80 -19.36
N LEU A 119 -17.26 39.64 -20.67
CA LEU A 119 -17.31 38.33 -21.31
C LEU A 119 -15.94 37.62 -21.24
N ARG A 120 -14.85 38.35 -21.50
CA ARG A 120 -13.48 37.80 -21.43
C ARG A 120 -13.10 37.42 -20.01
N GLU A 121 -13.47 38.22 -19.01
CA GLU A 121 -13.22 37.89 -17.60
C GLU A 121 -13.94 36.61 -17.19
N ARG A 122 -15.22 36.46 -17.56
CA ARG A 122 -16.01 35.26 -17.30
C ARG A 122 -15.39 34.02 -17.94
N GLU A 123 -14.95 34.10 -19.19
CA GLU A 123 -14.24 33.00 -19.86
C GLU A 123 -12.95 32.61 -19.14
N LEU A 124 -12.16 33.60 -18.69
CA LEU A 124 -10.94 33.33 -17.91
C LEU A 124 -11.23 32.64 -16.58
N LEU A 125 -12.30 33.03 -15.88
CA LEU A 125 -12.75 32.35 -14.66
C LEU A 125 -13.13 30.90 -14.95
N LYS A 126 -13.92 30.63 -16.00
CA LYS A 126 -14.29 29.26 -16.39
C LYS A 126 -13.07 28.39 -16.70
N VAL A 127 -12.12 28.92 -17.48
CA VAL A 127 -10.88 28.20 -17.83
C VAL A 127 -10.08 27.87 -16.56
N ARG A 128 -9.89 28.84 -15.67
CA ARG A 128 -9.16 28.62 -14.41
C ARG A 128 -9.88 27.63 -13.49
N SER A 129 -11.20 27.71 -13.37
CA SER A 129 -11.97 26.75 -12.57
C SER A 129 -11.85 25.32 -13.12
N ARG A 130 -11.91 25.14 -14.45
CA ARG A 130 -11.71 23.83 -15.10
C ARG A 130 -10.31 23.28 -14.87
N ASP A 131 -9.30 24.14 -14.91
CA ASP A 131 -7.92 23.75 -14.60
C ASP A 131 -7.81 23.24 -13.15
N VAL A 132 -8.37 23.96 -12.19
CA VAL A 132 -8.43 23.52 -10.77
C VAL A 132 -9.16 22.17 -10.64
N LEU A 133 -10.31 22.02 -11.31
CA LEU A 133 -11.08 20.77 -11.30
C LEU A 133 -10.23 19.59 -11.83
N GLU A 134 -9.54 19.78 -12.96
CA GLU A 134 -8.66 18.75 -13.53
C GLU A 134 -7.51 18.38 -12.59
N HIS A 135 -6.94 19.37 -11.87
CA HIS A 135 -5.91 19.11 -10.88
C HIS A 135 -6.43 18.26 -9.70
N ILE A 136 -7.63 18.54 -9.21
CA ILE A 136 -8.29 17.76 -8.16
C ILE A 136 -8.55 16.33 -8.65
N GLU A 137 -9.13 16.17 -9.84
CA GLU A 137 -9.42 14.85 -10.43
C GLU A 137 -8.16 14.01 -10.59
N ARG A 138 -7.05 14.64 -11.01
CA ARG A 138 -5.74 13.96 -11.05
C ARG A 138 -5.34 13.46 -9.67
N VAL A 139 -5.49 14.25 -8.61
CA VAL A 139 -5.16 13.79 -7.24
C VAL A 139 -6.03 12.59 -6.85
N VAL A 140 -7.36 12.69 -6.99
CA VAL A 140 -8.32 11.61 -6.68
C VAL A 140 -7.96 10.31 -7.40
N HIS A 141 -7.75 10.36 -8.72
CA HIS A 141 -7.39 9.18 -9.50
C HIS A 141 -6.06 8.54 -9.06
N HIS A 142 -5.12 9.35 -8.57
CA HIS A 142 -3.87 8.83 -8.02
C HIS A 142 -4.07 8.17 -6.66
N VAL A 143 -4.83 8.80 -5.75
CA VAL A 143 -5.11 8.27 -4.41
C VAL A 143 -5.82 6.92 -4.49
N ARG A 144 -6.87 6.80 -5.33
CA ARG A 144 -7.60 5.54 -5.52
C ARG A 144 -6.72 4.40 -6.04
N ARG A 145 -5.83 4.68 -6.99
CA ARG A 145 -4.86 3.67 -7.48
C ARG A 145 -3.91 3.23 -6.37
N MET A 146 -3.50 4.16 -5.52
CA MET A 146 -2.64 3.91 -4.38
C MET A 146 -3.35 3.02 -3.35
N GLU A 147 -4.62 3.28 -3.06
CA GLU A 147 -5.44 2.44 -2.16
C GLU A 147 -5.59 1.01 -2.66
N GLN A 148 -5.91 0.84 -3.95
CA GLN A 148 -6.02 -0.47 -4.57
C GLN A 148 -4.68 -1.24 -4.53
N SER A 149 -3.56 -0.53 -4.76
CA SER A 149 -2.23 -1.11 -4.68
C SER A 149 -1.89 -1.56 -3.24
N ALA A 150 -2.23 -0.73 -2.24
CA ALA A 150 -2.06 -1.05 -0.83
C ALA A 150 -2.84 -2.31 -0.44
N GLU A 151 -4.12 -2.39 -0.84
CA GLU A 151 -4.96 -3.57 -0.60
C GLU A 151 -4.37 -4.83 -1.24
N THR A 152 -3.93 -4.73 -2.49
CA THR A 152 -3.33 -5.84 -3.22
C THR A 152 -2.05 -6.33 -2.51
N ALA A 153 -1.22 -5.43 -1.99
CA ALA A 153 -0.02 -5.79 -1.23
C ALA A 153 -0.34 -6.53 0.07
N VAL A 154 -1.37 -6.09 0.80
CA VAL A 154 -1.86 -6.77 2.01
C VAL A 154 -2.39 -8.17 1.69
N GLN A 155 -3.17 -8.31 0.61
CA GLN A 155 -3.66 -9.62 0.16
C GLN A 155 -2.51 -10.56 -0.24
N MET A 156 -1.50 -10.06 -0.95
CA MET A 156 -0.29 -10.83 -1.28
C MET A 156 0.47 -11.29 -0.04
N HIS A 157 0.60 -10.44 0.98
CA HIS A 157 1.22 -10.80 2.26
C HIS A 157 0.52 -11.99 2.93
N PHE A 158 -0.80 -11.94 3.07
CA PHE A 158 -1.56 -13.04 3.67
C PHE A 158 -1.57 -14.31 2.80
N SER A 159 -1.57 -14.17 1.48
CA SER A 159 -1.43 -15.30 0.56
C SER A 159 -0.08 -16.00 0.73
N ALA A 160 1.01 -15.24 0.80
CA ALA A 160 2.36 -15.77 1.05
C ALA A 160 2.46 -16.43 2.44
N GLN A 161 1.86 -15.83 3.47
CA GLN A 161 1.81 -16.41 4.82
C GLN A 161 1.02 -17.71 4.85
N SER A 162 -0.14 -17.77 4.18
CA SER A 162 -0.96 -18.98 4.07
C SER A 162 -0.21 -20.09 3.33
N ASN A 163 0.48 -19.77 2.23
CA ASN A 163 1.33 -20.72 1.52
C ASN A 163 2.42 -21.29 2.43
N ARG A 164 3.10 -20.45 3.21
CA ARG A 164 4.11 -20.90 4.18
C ARG A 164 3.50 -21.83 5.25
N THR A 165 2.33 -21.50 5.79
CA THR A 165 1.63 -22.36 6.75
C THR A 165 1.24 -23.69 6.12
N ASN A 166 0.76 -23.68 4.87
CA ASN A 166 0.44 -24.90 4.13
C ASN A 166 1.68 -25.78 3.92
N ASP A 167 2.83 -25.18 3.62
CA ASP A 167 4.09 -25.92 3.50
C ASP A 167 4.51 -26.53 4.84
N ILE A 168 4.43 -25.78 5.94
CA ILE A 168 4.71 -26.30 7.29
C ILE A 168 3.78 -27.48 7.60
N MET A 169 2.48 -27.34 7.37
CA MET A 169 1.50 -28.42 7.59
C MET A 169 1.80 -29.65 6.73
N ARG A 170 2.15 -29.46 5.45
CA ARG A 170 2.55 -30.57 4.56
C ARG A 170 3.78 -31.31 5.10
N THR A 171 4.79 -30.58 5.56
CA THR A 171 5.99 -31.21 6.13
C THR A 171 5.67 -31.99 7.41
N LEU A 172 4.87 -31.43 8.31
CA LEU A 172 4.44 -32.12 9.53
C LEU A 172 3.60 -33.36 9.22
N THR A 173 2.64 -33.26 8.29
CA THR A 173 1.82 -34.40 7.86
C THR A 173 2.66 -35.51 7.23
N ALA A 174 3.66 -35.16 6.41
CA ALA A 174 4.57 -36.15 5.82
C ALA A 174 5.38 -36.89 6.91
N LEU A 175 5.90 -36.17 7.90
CA LEU A 175 6.59 -36.78 9.05
C LEU A 175 5.64 -37.71 9.83
N THR A 176 4.42 -37.25 10.15
CA THR A 176 3.43 -38.05 10.87
C THR A 176 3.01 -39.30 10.07
N ALA A 177 2.81 -39.19 8.76
CA ALA A 177 2.44 -40.33 7.92
C ALA A 177 3.53 -41.42 7.88
N ILE A 178 4.79 -41.04 8.07
CA ILE A 178 5.92 -41.99 8.19
C ILE A 178 5.96 -42.58 9.60
N PHE A 179 5.92 -41.74 10.65
CA PHE A 179 6.10 -42.22 12.02
C PHE A 179 4.91 -42.99 12.59
N LEU A 180 3.67 -42.65 12.23
CA LEU A 180 2.47 -43.30 12.77
C LEU A 180 2.46 -44.84 12.56
N PRO A 181 2.62 -45.37 11.34
CA PRO A 181 2.64 -46.82 11.13
C PRO A 181 3.89 -47.48 11.72
N LEU A 182 5.05 -46.81 11.71
CA LEU A 182 6.26 -47.34 12.33
C LEU A 182 6.10 -47.47 13.85
N ASN A 183 5.58 -46.44 14.49
CA ASN A 183 5.30 -46.42 15.93
C ASN A 183 4.26 -47.49 16.30
N LEU A 184 3.27 -47.73 15.45
CA LEU A 184 2.30 -48.82 15.65
C LEU A 184 2.98 -50.19 15.62
N ILE A 185 3.87 -50.44 14.66
CA ILE A 185 4.62 -51.71 14.57
C ILE A 185 5.53 -51.88 15.80
N THR A 186 6.32 -50.86 16.14
CA THR A 186 7.21 -50.93 17.32
C THR A 186 6.41 -51.07 18.61
N GLY A 187 5.28 -50.38 18.72
CA GLY A 187 4.37 -50.48 19.85
C GLY A 187 3.79 -51.89 19.98
N PHE A 188 3.37 -52.48 18.86
CA PHE A 188 2.83 -53.85 18.82
C PHE A 188 3.87 -54.88 19.29
N PHE A 189 5.09 -54.82 18.76
CA PHE A 189 6.18 -55.71 19.19
C PHE A 189 6.75 -55.38 20.57
N GLY A 190 6.50 -54.18 21.09
CA GLY A 190 6.83 -53.78 22.46
C GLY A 190 5.81 -54.25 23.51
N MET A 191 4.69 -54.86 23.10
CA MET A 191 3.72 -55.43 24.02
C MET A 191 4.25 -56.75 24.61
N ASN A 192 4.12 -56.93 25.93
CA ASN A 192 4.59 -58.13 26.65
C ASN A 192 3.64 -59.34 26.45
N PHE A 193 3.48 -59.81 25.21
CA PHE A 193 2.74 -61.06 24.95
C PHE A 193 3.65 -62.27 25.00
N GLU A 194 3.24 -63.30 25.75
CA GLU A 194 4.01 -64.52 26.01
C GLU A 194 4.06 -65.47 24.79
N PHE A 195 3.07 -65.41 23.90
CA PHE A 195 3.00 -66.20 22.66
C PHE A 195 2.82 -65.29 21.45
N MET A 196 3.90 -64.66 20.99
CA MET A 196 3.93 -63.94 19.72
C MET A 196 4.73 -64.73 18.66
N PRO A 197 4.12 -65.11 17.53
CA PRO A 197 4.87 -65.74 16.43
C PRO A 197 5.96 -64.77 15.92
N PHE A 198 7.13 -65.31 15.54
CA PHE A 198 8.31 -64.59 15.01
C PHE A 198 9.25 -63.87 16.00
N ILE A 199 8.95 -63.78 17.31
CA ILE A 199 9.81 -63.04 18.27
C ILE A 199 11.14 -63.74 18.61
N HIS A 200 11.13 -65.06 18.77
CA HIS A 200 12.34 -65.80 19.20
C HIS A 200 13.26 -66.21 18.05
N THR A 201 12.90 -65.86 16.82
CA THR A 201 13.68 -66.23 15.62
C THR A 201 14.45 -65.03 15.09
N PRO A 202 15.77 -65.14 14.82
CA PRO A 202 16.56 -64.06 14.24
C PRO A 202 16.03 -63.60 12.88
N THR A 203 15.38 -64.49 12.13
CA THR A 203 14.71 -64.18 10.85
C THR A 203 13.51 -63.24 11.02
N GLY A 204 12.77 -63.35 12.12
CA GLY A 204 11.61 -62.49 12.42
C GLY A 204 12.00 -61.03 12.62
N PHE A 205 13.12 -60.77 13.30
CA PHE A 205 13.67 -59.43 13.46
C PHE A 205 13.99 -58.78 12.09
N TRP A 206 14.75 -59.48 11.24
CA TRP A 206 15.14 -58.97 9.93
C TRP A 206 13.94 -58.76 8.99
N LEU A 207 12.94 -59.64 9.04
CA LEU A 207 11.73 -59.53 8.22
C LEU A 207 10.89 -58.31 8.63
N THR A 208 10.67 -58.10 9.93
CA THR A 208 9.94 -56.92 10.45
C THR A 208 10.68 -55.63 10.14
N PHE A 209 12.01 -55.61 10.31
CA PHE A 209 12.84 -54.45 9.98
C PHE A 209 12.78 -54.12 8.48
N GLY A 210 12.90 -55.13 7.61
CA GLY A 210 12.76 -54.98 6.16
C GLY A 210 11.37 -54.45 5.76
N PHE A 211 10.31 -54.94 6.41
CA PHE A 211 8.94 -54.44 6.20
C PHE A 211 8.79 -52.97 6.61
N MET A 212 9.36 -52.56 7.74
CA MET A 212 9.35 -51.15 8.19
C MET A 212 10.08 -50.25 7.18
N ILE A 213 11.25 -50.64 6.68
CA ILE A 213 11.97 -49.90 5.64
C ILE A 213 11.14 -49.81 4.36
N LEU A 214 10.55 -50.92 3.91
CA LEU A 214 9.71 -50.96 2.73
C LEU A 214 8.53 -49.98 2.85
N LEU A 215 7.89 -49.94 4.03
CA LEU A 215 6.78 -49.03 4.31
C LEU A 215 7.22 -47.56 4.18
N VAL A 216 8.37 -47.20 4.76
CA VAL A 216 8.94 -45.85 4.60
C VAL A 216 9.15 -45.51 3.14
N ILE A 217 9.77 -46.42 2.37
CA ILE A 217 10.03 -46.21 0.93
C ILE A 217 8.71 -46.01 0.17
N VAL A 218 7.69 -46.81 0.45
CA VAL A 218 6.37 -46.69 -0.19
C VAL A 218 5.74 -45.33 0.11
N VAL A 219 5.69 -44.92 1.38
CA VAL A 219 5.11 -43.63 1.78
C VAL A 219 5.88 -42.47 1.15
N VAL A 220 7.21 -42.46 1.23
CA VAL A 220 8.05 -41.43 0.62
C VAL A 220 7.85 -41.36 -0.89
N THR A 221 7.81 -42.51 -1.58
CA THR A 221 7.59 -42.57 -3.04
C THR A 221 6.22 -42.02 -3.43
N VAL A 222 5.17 -42.32 -2.67
CA VAL A 222 3.82 -41.79 -2.90
C VAL A 222 3.79 -40.26 -2.74
N PHE A 223 4.39 -39.73 -1.66
CA PHE A 223 4.46 -38.29 -1.41
C PHE A 223 5.30 -37.55 -2.47
N TRP A 224 6.38 -38.17 -2.93
CA TRP A 224 7.23 -37.61 -3.97
C TRP A 224 6.53 -37.60 -5.33
N ARG A 225 5.87 -38.69 -5.72
CA ARG A 225 5.12 -38.81 -6.98
C ARG A 225 3.92 -37.87 -7.05
N LYS A 226 3.26 -37.60 -5.91
CA LYS A 226 2.18 -36.61 -5.83
C LYS A 226 2.68 -35.15 -5.71
N GLN A 227 3.99 -34.89 -5.86
CA GLN A 227 4.61 -33.57 -5.78
C GLN A 227 4.34 -32.81 -4.46
N TYR A 228 3.95 -33.50 -3.38
CA TYR A 228 3.62 -32.83 -2.11
C TYR A 228 4.84 -32.16 -1.46
N LEU A 229 6.04 -32.71 -1.70
CA LEU A 229 7.32 -32.24 -1.13
C LEU A 229 8.15 -31.39 -2.11
N ALA A 230 7.79 -31.35 -3.40
CA ALA A 230 8.63 -30.74 -4.43
C ALA A 230 8.42 -29.22 -4.62
N ARG A 231 7.31 -28.66 -4.12
CA ARG A 231 7.03 -27.20 -4.22
C ARG A 231 7.79 -26.35 -3.21
N THR A 232 8.42 -26.95 -2.21
CA THR A 232 9.05 -26.23 -1.09
C THR A 232 10.44 -25.66 -1.42
N ARG A 233 10.91 -25.78 -2.67
CA ARG A 233 12.24 -25.32 -3.08
C ARG A 233 12.20 -24.51 -4.37
N ARG A 234 11.62 -23.31 -4.33
CA ARG A 234 11.90 -22.22 -5.26
C ARG A 234 11.58 -20.88 -4.63
#